data_AF-A0A562V7N4-F1
#
_entry.id   AF-A0A562V7N4-F1
#
_cell.length_a   1.000
_cell.length_b   1.000
_cell.length_c   1.000
_cell.angle_alpha   90.00
_cell.angle_beta   90.00
_cell.angle_gamma   90.00
#
_symmetry.space_group_name_H-M   'P 1'
#
loop_
_entity.id
_entity.type
_entity.pdbx_description
1 polymer ?
#
loop_
_entity_poly.entity_id
_entity_poly.type
_entity_poly.pdbx_seq_one_letter_code
_entity_poly.pdbx_strand_id
1 'polypeptide(L)'
;MTWIVKLARKAEKQKEKLPEQVKGALLFLLHEIARGGPVRGDWPNYGKLGPKQHHCHIKKGKPTYVAVWQEIDGEIRLVEITYVGTHEKAPY
;
A
#
# COMPACT_ATOMS: atom_id res chain seq x y z
N MET A 1 -19.33 -4.09 -0.84
CA MET A 1 -18.83 -3.61 -2.15
C MET A 1 -17.32 -3.76 -2.16
N THR A 2 -16.74 -4.33 -3.22
CA THR A 2 -15.32 -4.69 -3.28
C THR A 2 -14.54 -3.68 -4.13
N TRP A 3 -13.36 -3.27 -3.67
CA TRP A 3 -12.40 -2.46 -4.43
C TRP A 3 -11.46 -3.37 -5.23
N ILE A 4 -11.15 -2.98 -6.46
CA ILE A 4 -10.09 -3.62 -7.24
C ILE A 4 -8.77 -3.04 -6.77
N VAL A 5 -7.81 -3.90 -6.43
CA VAL A 5 -6.47 -3.48 -6.00
C VAL A 5 -5.45 -4.02 -7.00
N LYS A 6 -4.63 -3.13 -7.55
CA LYS A 6 -3.54 -3.49 -8.48
C LYS A 6 -2.21 -3.01 -7.93
N LEU A 7 -1.13 -3.69 -8.28
CA LEU A 7 0.21 -3.17 -8.08
C LEU A 7 0.70 -2.55 -9.39
N ALA A 8 1.26 -1.34 -9.30
CA ALA A 8 2.01 -0.77 -10.40
C ALA A 8 3.21 -1.67 -10.72
N ARG A 9 3.69 -1.64 -11.97
CA ARG A 9 4.83 -2.46 -12.42
C ARG A 9 6.08 -2.28 -11.53
N LYS A 10 6.28 -1.08 -10.98
CA LYS A 10 7.35 -0.80 -10.01
C LYS A 10 7.11 -1.54 -8.70
N ALA A 11 5.91 -1.45 -8.14
CA ALA A 11 5.54 -2.11 -6.90
C ALA A 11 5.58 -3.64 -7.00
N GLU A 12 5.23 -4.22 -8.16
CA GLU A 12 5.40 -5.67 -8.40
C GLU A 12 6.87 -6.11 -8.25
N LYS A 13 7.78 -5.42 -8.94
CA LYS A 13 9.23 -5.69 -8.84
C LYS A 13 9.78 -5.46 -7.43
N GLN A 14 9.20 -4.52 -6.69
CA GLN A 14 9.58 -4.27 -5.31
C GLN A 14 9.09 -5.37 -4.37
N LYS A 15 7.84 -5.81 -4.53
CA LYS A 15 7.23 -6.91 -3.79
C LYS A 15 8.11 -8.16 -3.83
N GLU A 16 8.62 -8.52 -5.00
CA GLU A 16 9.48 -9.70 -5.20
C GLU A 16 10.71 -9.69 -4.27
N LYS A 17 11.27 -8.51 -4.00
CA LYS A 17 12.49 -8.31 -3.20
C LYS A 17 12.24 -8.18 -1.69
N LEU A 18 10.98 -8.20 -1.26
CA LEU A 18 10.64 -8.06 0.15
C LEU A 18 10.94 -9.36 0.93
N PRO A 19 11.32 -9.24 2.21
CA PRO A 19 11.32 -10.38 3.12
C PRO A 19 9.91 -10.99 3.23
N GLU A 20 9.82 -12.30 3.47
CA GLU A 20 8.55 -13.04 3.43
C GLU A 20 7.49 -12.49 4.40
N GLN A 21 7.91 -12.12 5.62
CA GLN A 21 7.02 -11.50 6.61
C GLN A 21 6.44 -10.16 6.12
N VAL A 22 7.21 -9.38 5.37
CA VAL A 22 6.76 -8.09 4.81
C VAL A 22 5.82 -8.33 3.63
N LYS A 23 6.08 -9.36 2.81
CA LYS A 23 5.14 -9.79 1.75
C LYS A 23 3.80 -10.18 2.36
N GLY A 24 3.79 -10.96 3.43
CA GLY A 24 2.57 -11.32 4.16
C GLY A 24 1.78 -10.09 4.63
N ALA A 25 2.47 -9.11 5.23
CA ALA A 25 1.83 -7.86 5.65
C ALA A 25 1.28 -7.04 4.47
N LEU A 26 2.01 -6.98 3.35
CA LEU A 26 1.52 -6.35 2.12
C LEU A 26 0.26 -7.07 1.61
N LEU A 27 0.26 -8.39 1.49
CA LEU A 27 -0.89 -9.14 1.00
C LEU A 27 -2.13 -8.94 1.91
N PHE A 28 -1.92 -8.89 3.22
CA PHE A 28 -2.99 -8.55 4.17
C PHE A 28 -3.53 -7.13 3.92
N LEU A 29 -2.65 -6.14 3.68
CA LEU A 29 -3.07 -4.78 3.31
C LEU A 29 -3.90 -4.76 2.02
N LEU A 30 -3.48 -5.49 0.98
CA LEU A 30 -4.23 -5.56 -0.29
C LEU A 30 -5.65 -6.12 -0.06
N HIS A 31 -5.77 -7.16 0.77
CA HIS A 31 -7.04 -7.77 1.10
C HIS A 31 -7.95 -6.79 1.87
N GLU A 32 -7.40 -6.08 2.85
CA GLU A 32 -8.14 -5.08 3.63
C GLU A 32 -8.60 -3.91 2.76
N ILE A 33 -7.75 -3.41 1.86
CA ILE A 33 -8.14 -2.38 0.88
C ILE A 33 -9.22 -2.92 -0.05
N ALA A 34 -9.10 -4.15 -0.55
CA ALA A 34 -10.10 -4.75 -1.43
C ALA A 34 -11.48 -4.84 -0.75
N ARG A 35 -11.53 -5.14 0.56
CA ARG A 35 -12.80 -5.25 1.30
C ARG A 35 -13.35 -3.90 1.76
N GLY A 36 -12.50 -3.03 2.29
CA GLY A 36 -12.92 -1.84 3.01
C GLY A 36 -12.60 -0.51 2.31
N GLY A 37 -11.79 -0.52 1.26
CA GLY A 37 -11.39 0.65 0.50
C GLY A 37 -10.06 1.30 0.92
N PRO A 38 -9.69 2.40 0.25
CA PRO A 38 -8.35 2.98 0.30
C PRO A 38 -7.99 3.63 1.64
N VAL A 39 -8.98 4.05 2.43
CA VAL A 39 -8.74 4.62 3.76
C VAL A 39 -8.51 3.49 4.75
N ARG A 40 -7.30 3.43 5.30
CA ARG A 40 -6.82 2.40 6.24
C ARG A 40 -6.40 3.03 7.57
N GLY A 41 -7.26 3.84 8.18
CA GLY A 41 -6.96 4.56 9.42
C GLY A 41 -6.64 3.66 10.63
N ASP A 42 -6.99 2.38 10.51
CA ASP A 42 -6.70 1.27 11.42
C ASP A 42 -5.29 0.68 11.22
N TRP A 43 -4.61 1.00 10.12
CA TRP A 43 -3.25 0.52 9.86
C TRP A 43 -2.19 1.39 10.56
N PRO A 44 -1.06 0.79 10.97
CA PRO A 44 -0.04 1.52 11.71
C PRO A 44 0.49 2.73 10.93
N ASN A 45 0.47 3.90 11.57
CA ASN A 45 0.95 5.15 11.01
C ASN A 45 0.36 5.45 9.62
N TYR A 46 -0.92 5.15 9.43
CA TYR A 46 -1.60 5.57 8.22
C TYR A 46 -1.66 7.09 8.12
N GLY A 47 -1.43 7.63 6.93
CA GLY A 47 -1.60 9.05 6.65
C GLY A 47 -1.90 9.31 5.17
N LYS A 48 -2.50 10.46 4.91
CA LYS A 48 -2.69 10.96 3.54
C LYS A 48 -1.44 11.73 3.11
N LEU A 49 -0.95 11.45 1.91
CA LEU A 49 0.10 12.23 1.23
C LEU A 49 -0.49 13.30 0.30
N GLY A 50 -1.76 13.14 -0.04
CA GLY A 50 -2.54 14.07 -0.86
C GLY A 50 -4.01 13.64 -0.89
N PRO A 51 -4.87 14.31 -1.69
CA PRO A 51 -6.32 14.06 -1.69
C PRO A 51 -6.73 12.59 -1.90
N LYS A 52 -5.94 11.84 -2.68
CA LYS A 52 -6.17 10.43 -3.05
C LYS A 52 -4.92 9.57 -2.89
N GLN A 53 -3.94 10.07 -2.15
CA GLN A 53 -2.67 9.38 -1.95
C GLN A 53 -2.54 9.05 -0.48
N HIS A 54 -2.16 7.80 -0.23
CA HIS A 54 -2.19 7.19 1.07
C HIS A 54 -0.88 6.48 1.32
N HIS A 55 -0.48 6.41 2.57
CA HIS A 55 0.60 5.55 3.01
C HIS A 55 0.28 4.92 4.35
N CYS A 56 0.95 3.82 4.65
CA CYS A 56 0.99 3.25 6.00
C CYS A 56 2.26 2.43 6.20
N HIS A 57 2.53 2.07 7.45
CA HIS A 57 3.63 1.19 7.82
C HIS A 57 3.14 -0.26 7.86
N ILE A 58 3.75 -1.12 7.05
CA ILE A 58 3.42 -2.56 7.00
C ILE A 58 4.35 -3.41 7.88
N LYS A 59 5.53 -2.88 8.23
CA LYS A 59 6.41 -3.46 9.25
C LYS A 59 7.21 -2.36 9.93
N LYS A 60 7.12 -2.28 11.26
CA LYS A 60 7.96 -1.39 12.08
C LYS A 60 9.34 -2.02 12.35
N GLY A 61 10.35 -1.19 12.62
CA GLY A 61 11.70 -1.64 13.01
C GLY A 61 12.80 -1.00 12.17
N LYS A 62 13.98 -1.63 12.14
CA LYS A 62 15.13 -1.20 11.34
C LYS A 62 15.54 -2.33 10.38
N PRO A 63 15.21 -2.26 9.08
CA PRO A 63 14.48 -1.17 8.42
C PRO A 63 12.95 -1.22 8.63
N THR A 64 12.30 -0.05 8.58
CA THR A 64 10.84 0.07 8.54
C THR A 64 10.36 -0.04 7.09
N TYR A 65 9.28 -0.78 6.88
CA TYR A 65 8.66 -0.95 5.57
C TYR A 65 7.30 -0.26 5.51
N VAL A 66 7.04 0.37 4.36
CA VAL A 66 5.81 1.09 4.06
C VAL A 66 5.24 0.66 2.72
N ALA A 67 3.94 0.91 2.56
CA ALA A 67 3.25 0.88 1.29
C ALA A 67 2.66 2.25 1.00
N VAL A 68 2.70 2.67 -0.26
CA VAL A 68 2.06 3.89 -0.77
C VAL A 68 1.12 3.50 -1.89
N TRP A 69 -0.08 4.05 -1.89
CA TRP A 69 -1.08 3.79 -2.91
C TRP A 69 -1.91 5.02 -3.22
N GLN A 70 -2.59 4.95 -4.36
CA GLN A 70 -3.49 5.99 -4.80
C GLN A 70 -4.85 5.44 -5.23
N GLU A 71 -5.89 6.23 -5.01
CA GLU A 71 -7.20 6.00 -5.62
C GLU A 71 -7.13 6.42 -7.09
N ILE A 72 -7.60 5.56 -8.00
CA ILE A 72 -7.67 5.85 -9.43
C ILE A 72 -9.08 6.30 -9.79
N ASP A 73 -9.18 7.45 -10.43
CA ASP A 73 -10.45 8.02 -10.85
C ASP A 73 -11.07 7.24 -12.01
N GLY A 74 -12.40 7.08 -11.95
CA GLY A 74 -13.19 6.41 -12.96
C GLY A 74 -14.50 5.86 -12.39
N GLU A 75 -15.26 5.16 -13.24
CA GLU A 75 -16.51 4.49 -12.82
C GLU A 75 -16.26 3.28 -11.92
N ILE A 76 -15.04 2.74 -11.94
CA ILE A 76 -14.62 1.59 -11.13
C ILE A 76 -13.89 2.03 -9.86
N ARG A 77 -14.21 1.38 -8.74
CA ARG A 77 -13.49 1.55 -7.46
C ARG A 77 -12.14 0.86 -7.52
N LEU A 78 -11.12 1.58 -8.01
CA LEU A 78 -9.77 1.07 -8.24
C LEU A 78 -8.75 1.76 -7.32
N VAL A 79 -7.89 0.94 -6.71
CA VAL A 79 -6.70 1.37 -5.98
C VAL A 79 -5.46 0.80 -6.67
N GLU A 80 -4.43 1.63 -6.82
CA GLU A 80 -3.12 1.20 -7.31
C GLU A 80 -2.05 1.41 -6.24
N ILE A 81 -1.35 0.33 -5.88
CA ILE A 81 -0.14 0.39 -5.05
C ILE A 81 1.02 0.87 -5.92
N THR A 82 1.52 2.07 -5.63
CA THR A 82 2.57 2.73 -6.43
C THR A 82 3.97 2.45 -5.89
N TYR A 83 4.08 2.12 -4.60
CA TYR A 83 5.34 1.79 -3.95
C TYR A 83 5.15 0.80 -2.79
N VAL A 84 6.10 -0.13 -2.67
CA VAL A 84 6.33 -0.89 -1.43
C VAL A 84 7.83 -1.02 -1.19
N GLY A 85 8.28 -0.84 0.05
CA GLY A 85 9.70 -0.87 0.35
C GLY A 85 10.05 -0.19 1.66
N THR A 86 11.32 0.17 1.82
CA THR A 86 11.79 0.83 3.03
C THR A 86 11.30 2.27 3.09
N HIS A 87 10.96 2.75 4.29
CA HIS A 87 10.48 4.11 4.51
C HIS A 87 11.43 5.17 3.92
N GLU A 88 12.75 4.97 4.05
CA GLU A 88 13.79 5.87 3.54
C GLU A 88 13.77 6.08 2.02
N LYS A 89 13.19 5.14 1.26
CA LYS A 89 13.13 5.19 -0.22
C LYS A 89 11.72 5.44 -0.74
N ALA A 90 10.78 5.73 0.15
CA ALA A 90 9.39 5.99 -0.22
C ALA A 90 9.28 7.34 -0.95
N PRO A 91 8.40 7.44 -1.97
CA PRO A 91 8.19 8.67 -2.72
C PRO A 91 7.21 9.59 -1.96
N TYR A 92 7.71 10.24 -0.92
CA TYR A 92 7.00 11.35 -0.26
C TYR A 92 7.19 12.66 -1.03
#